data_AF-A0A4Y2BL83-F1
#
_entry.id   AF-A0A4Y2BL83-F1
#
_cell.length_a   1.000
_cell.length_b   1.000
_cell.length_c   1.000
_cell.angle_alpha   90.00
_cell.angle_beta   90.00
_cell.angle_gamma   90.00
#
_symmetry.space_group_name_H-M   'P 1'
#
loop_
_entity.id
_entity.type
_entity.pdbx_description
1 polymer ?
#
loop_
_entity_poly.entity_id
_entity_poly.type
_entity_poly.pdbx_seq_one_letter_code
_entity_poly.pdbx_strand_id
1 'polypeptide(L)' 'MKAVNYLNIIADQLHLYMAFVFPTRNGIFQKDNAPCHKARIVLEWFEEHTDEFHLMSWPPNSPDLNPMEHIWDVMER' A
#
# COMPACT_ATOMS: atom_id res chain seq x y z
N MET A 1 10.97 7.65 5.94
CA MET A 1 10.71 6.32 6.54
C MET A 1 11.70 5.31 5.97
N LYS A 2 12.19 4.32 6.76
CA LYS A 2 13.03 3.22 6.24
C LYS A 2 12.14 2.11 5.68
N ALA A 3 12.62 1.38 4.67
CA ALA A 3 11.87 0.27 4.06
C ALA A 3 11.44 -0.80 5.07
N VAL A 4 12.30 -1.16 6.03
CA VAL A 4 11.98 -2.13 7.07
C VAL A 4 10.83 -1.67 7.97
N ASN A 5 10.78 -0.39 8.32
CA ASN A 5 9.69 0.14 9.14
C ASN A 5 8.37 0.15 8.35
N TYR A 6 8.45 0.44 7.05
CA TYR A 6 7.28 0.36 6.17
C TYR A 6 6.77 -1.08 6.07
N LEU A 7 7.68 -2.05 5.86
CA LEU A 7 7.34 -3.46 5.80
C LEU A 7 6.64 -3.94 7.07
N ASN A 8 7.12 -3.53 8.26
CA ASN A 8 6.46 -3.88 9.51
C ASN A 8 5.01 -3.36 9.57
N ILE A 9 4.75 -2.13 9.11
CA ILE A 9 3.38 -1.60 9.05
C ILE A 9 2.51 -2.44 8.08
N ILE A 10 3.08 -2.81 6.93
CA ILE A 10 2.37 -3.63 5.94
C ILE A 10 2.03 -5.01 6.51
N ALA A 11 3.01 -5.70 7.09
CA ALA A 11 2.83 -7.05 7.62
C ALA A 11 1.94 -7.09 8.86
N ASP A 12 2.12 -6.14 9.79
CA ASP A 12 1.47 -6.19 11.11
C ASP A 12 0.08 -5.55 11.11
N GLN A 13 -0.17 -4.56 10.23
CA GLN A 13 -1.42 -3.80 10.22
C GLN A 13 -2.21 -3.98 8.93
N LEU A 14 -1.59 -3.70 7.78
CA LEU A 14 -2.31 -3.76 6.51
C LEU A 14 -2.79 -5.18 6.21
N HIS A 15 -1.94 -6.19 6.33
CA HIS A 15 -2.31 -7.57 6.04
C HIS A 15 -3.52 -8.02 6.86
N LEU A 16 -3.50 -7.79 8.18
CA LEU A 16 -4.62 -8.12 9.07
C LEU A 16 -5.90 -7.35 8.68
N TYR A 17 -5.78 -6.07 8.36
CA TYR A 17 -6.90 -5.25 7.93
C TYR A 17 -7.50 -5.75 6.60
N MET A 18 -6.66 -6.10 5.63
CA MET A 18 -7.10 -6.62 4.34
C MET A 18 -7.82 -7.95 4.49
N ALA A 19 -7.29 -8.86 5.30
CA ALA A 19 -7.95 -10.14 5.59
C ALA A 19 -9.32 -9.95 6.27
N PHE A 20 -9.45 -8.95 7.14
CA PHE A 20 -10.70 -8.65 7.85
C PHE A 20 -11.74 -7.97 6.95
N VAL A 21 -11.36 -6.95 6.19
CA VAL A 21 -12.29 -6.14 5.37
C VAL A 21 -12.61 -6.79 4.02
N PHE A 22 -11.66 -7.55 3.47
CA PHE A 22 -11.80 -8.24 2.19
C PHE A 22 -11.66 -9.76 2.38
N PRO A 23 -12.58 -10.42 3.09
CA PRO A 23 -12.49 -11.86 3.39
C PRO A 23 -12.52 -12.74 2.12
N THR A 24 -13.04 -12.20 1.01
CA THR A 24 -13.05 -12.84 -0.30
C THR A 24 -11.76 -12.61 -1.10
N ARG A 25 -10.73 -12.01 -0.50
CA ARG A 25 -9.39 -11.79 -1.11
C ARG A 25 -9.42 -11.00 -2.43
N ASN A 26 -10.39 -10.10 -2.55
CA ASN A 26 -10.57 -9.21 -3.71
C ASN A 26 -10.19 -7.76 -3.38
N GLY A 27 -9.50 -7.54 -2.27
CA GLY A 27 -9.01 -6.22 -1.89
C GLY A 27 -7.93 -5.74 -2.86
N ILE A 28 -7.91 -4.43 -3.09
CA ILE A 28 -6.88 -3.78 -3.91
C ILE A 28 -6.15 -2.78 -3.03
N PHE A 29 -4.85 -2.93 -2.89
CA PHE A 29 -4.00 -2.00 -2.17
C PHE A 29 -3.32 -1.03 -3.14
N GLN A 30 -3.43 0.26 -2.85
CA GLN A 30 -2.81 1.33 -3.61
C GLN A 30 -1.70 1.95 -2.77
N LYS A 31 -0.52 2.12 -3.38
CA LYS A 31 0.62 2.85 -2.79
C LYS A 31 1.33 3.65 -3.87
N ASP A 32 1.95 4.75 -3.47
CA ASP A 32 2.80 5.53 -4.38
C ASP A 32 4.13 4.81 -4.67
N ASN A 33 4.97 5.47 -5.47
CA ASN A 33 6.29 4.97 -5.87
C ASN A 33 7.45 5.48 -4.99
N ALA A 34 7.19 5.89 -3.74
CA ALA A 34 8.24 6.35 -2.84
C ALA A 34 9.35 5.29 -2.68
N PRO A 35 10.63 5.70 -2.48
CA PRO A 35 11.76 4.76 -2.45
C PRO A 35 11.61 3.61 -1.44
N CYS A 36 11.04 3.87 -0.26
CA CYS A 36 10.81 2.81 0.73
C CYS A 36 9.74 1.81 0.28
N HIS A 37 8.74 2.23 -0.49
CA HIS A 37 7.67 1.38 -1.00
C HIS A 37 8.12 0.51 -2.17
N LYS A 38 9.20 0.90 -2.85
CA LYS A 38 9.82 0.17 -3.96
C LYS A 38 11.05 -0.65 -3.55
N ALA A 39 11.40 -0.66 -2.27
CA ALA A 39 12.52 -1.45 -1.78
C ALA A 39 12.26 -2.94 -2.02
N ARG A 40 13.31 -3.69 -2.36
CA ARG A 40 13.21 -5.11 -2.70
C ARG A 40 12.45 -5.93 -1.65
N ILE A 41 12.77 -5.73 -0.37
CA ILE A 41 12.12 -6.44 0.75
C ILE A 41 10.60 -6.20 0.83
N VAL A 42 10.13 -5.05 0.35
CA VAL A 42 8.71 -4.70 0.33
C VAL A 42 8.03 -5.34 -0.87
N LEU A 43 8.70 -5.33 -2.03
CA LEU A 43 8.18 -5.95 -3.24
C LEU A 43 8.10 -7.47 -3.09
N GLU A 44 9.13 -8.12 -2.56
CA GLU A 44 9.16 -9.56 -2.27
C GLU A 44 7.99 -9.96 -1.35
N TRP A 45 7.72 -9.17 -0.30
CA TRP A 45 6.58 -9.42 0.58
C TRP A 45 5.23 -9.37 -0.16
N PHE A 46 5.02 -8.40 -1.07
CA PHE A 46 3.79 -8.35 -1.87
C PHE A 46 3.69 -9.48 -2.90
N GLU A 47 4.83 -9.94 -3.43
CA GLU A 47 4.86 -11.11 -4.32
C GLU A 47 4.44 -12.39 -3.57
N GLU A 48 4.89 -12.55 -2.33
CA GLU A 48 4.53 -13.69 -1.46
C GLU A 48 3.04 -13.71 -1.08
N HIS A 49 2.37 -12.56 -1.01
CA HIS A 49 0.97 -12.42 -0.56
C HIS A 49 0.01 -12.05 -1.72
N THR A 50 0.40 -12.30 -2.97
CA THR A 50 -0.37 -11.91 -4.17
C THR A 50 -1.73 -12.61 -4.29
N ASP A 51 -1.90 -13.78 -3.64
CA ASP A 51 -3.16 -14.52 -3.61
C ASP A 51 -4.15 -14.03 -2.54
N GLU A 52 -3.72 -13.12 -1.66
CA GLU A 52 -4.52 -12.59 -0.56
C GLU A 52 -5.17 -11.25 -0.92
N PHE A 53 -4.45 -10.40 -1.65
CA PHE A 53 -4.96 -9.14 -2.19
C PHE A 53 -4.06 -8.61 -3.31
N HIS A 54 -4.62 -7.73 -4.14
CA HIS A 54 -3.92 -7.20 -5.30
C HIS A 54 -3.19 -5.89 -4.97
N LEU A 55 -1.89 -5.82 -5.29
CA LEU A 55 -1.17 -4.55 -5.33
C LEU A 55 -1.41 -3.84 -6.66
N MET A 56 -2.02 -2.65 -6.62
CA MET A 56 -2.28 -1.83 -7.81
C MET A 56 -0.97 -1.26 -8.38
N SER A 57 -0.81 -1.31 -9.71
CA SER A 57 0.26 -0.60 -10.40
C SER A 57 0.00 0.91 -10.38
N TRP A 58 1.01 1.69 -9.99
CA TRP A 58 0.88 3.14 -9.85
C TRP A 58 1.78 3.88 -10.85
N PRO A 59 1.26 4.83 -11.65
CA PRO A 59 2.07 5.66 -12.51
C PRO A 59 2.98 6.61 -11.71
N PRO A 60 4.24 6.85 -12.14
CA PRO A 60 5.10 7.85 -11.50
C PRO A 60 4.52 9.26 -11.62
N ASN A 61 4.71 10.08 -10.58
CA ASN A 61 4.33 11.50 -10.54
C ASN A 61 2.83 11.79 -10.80
N SER A 62 1.95 10.90 -10.32
CA SER A 62 0.49 11.08 -10.42
C SER A 62 -0.15 11.26 -9.04
N PRO A 63 0.13 12.37 -8.32
CA PRO A 63 -0.53 12.66 -7.04
C PRO A 63 -2.03 12.91 -7.24
N ASP A 64 -2.43 13.44 -8.40
CA ASP A 64 -3.83 13.71 -8.79
C ASP A 64 -4.73 12.46 -8.75
N LEU A 65 -4.13 11.28 -8.95
CA LEU A 65 -4.85 10.02 -8.91
C LEU A 65 -4.97 9.47 -7.48
N ASN A 66 -4.18 9.94 -6.52
CA ASN A 66 -4.14 9.41 -5.16
C ASN A 66 -5.26 10.04 -4.30
N PRO A 67 -6.30 9.28 -3.89
CA PRO A 67 -7.41 9.84 -3.11
C PRO A 67 -6.96 10.41 -1.76
N MET A 68 -5.83 9.95 -1.23
CA MET A 68 -5.27 10.48 0.00
C MET A 68 -4.87 11.95 -0.13
N GLU A 69 -4.32 12.41 -1.25
CA GLU A 69 -3.96 13.83 -1.42
C GLU A 69 -5.18 14.75 -1.19
N HIS A 70 -6.35 14.35 -1.71
CA HIS A 70 -7.58 15.11 -1.52
C HIS A 70 -8.09 15.08 -0.06
N ILE A 71 -7.94 13.95 0.64
CA ILE A 71 -8.31 13.89 2.06
C ILE A 71 -7.40 14.82 2.88
N TRP A 72 -6.12 14.91 2.55
CA TRP A 72 -5.15 15.73 3.28
C TRP A 72 -5.45 17.21 3.06
N ASP A 73 -5.74 17.60 1.81
CA ASP A 73 -6.18 18.94 1.45
C ASP A 73 -7.42 19.39 2.24
N VAL A 74 -8.35 18.47 2.54
CA VAL A 74 -9.52 18.76 3.37
C VAL A 74 -9.15 18.84 4.86
N MET A 75 -8.22 18.02 5.34
CA MET A 75 -7.79 18.02 6.74
C MET A 75 -6.93 19.23 7.12
N GLU A 76 -6.20 19.81 6.17
CA GLU A 76 -5.36 21.01 6.38
C GLU A 76 -6.15 22.33 6.32
N ARG A 77 -7.42 22.30 5.90
CA ARG A 77 -8.34 23.45 5.87
C ARG A 77 -9.03 23.68 7.20
#